data_AF-A0A7C0XX27-F1
#
_entry.id   AF-A0A7C0XX27-F1
#
_cell.length_a   1.000
_cell.length_b   1.000
_cell.length_c   1.000
_cell.angle_alpha   90.00
_cell.angle_beta   90.00
_cell.angle_gamma   90.00
#
_symmetry.space_group_name_H-M   'P 1'
#
loop_
_entity.id
_entity.type
_entity.pdbx_description
1 polymer ?
#
loop_
_entity_poly.entity_id
_entity_poly.type
_entity_poly.pdbx_seq_one_letter_code
_entity_poly.pdbx_strand_id
1 'polypeptide(L)'
;MVFNLYVPQTSWAHRVDPRVKLLFVGITIVITTLFSNLLFMLAALAFVHLLMAAVRLPRERYLWVWRAMGPINLMIPLLWMFFYPEGTTALHVWRFSLTPLAFVRGMVVVARLDTIAFACAVWLSTTEPRAIVQSLVKLGIPYEWGVMFTIGLRYIPTFYSLYTAISEAQQARALDPDHGPILRRLRARIPILTAMIITALHTAERLALTLESRAMGAAGVSRTCWHDLHFSRRDVLFSGGLVLLLGAALTLRVAGLFVHPLYLP
;
A
#
# COMPACT_ATOMS: atom_id res chain seq x y z
N MET A 1 5.67 -15.01 11.22
CA MET A 1 5.99 -13.63 10.79
C MET A 1 4.71 -12.83 10.79
N VAL A 2 4.42 -12.10 11.87
CA VAL A 2 3.20 -11.28 11.94
C VAL A 2 3.37 -10.11 10.96
N PHE A 3 2.36 -9.89 10.12
CA PHE A 3 2.25 -8.80 9.14
C PHE A 3 2.28 -7.43 9.82
N ASN A 4 3.42 -7.02 10.36
CA ASN A 4 3.57 -5.68 10.88
C ASN A 4 4.21 -4.83 9.78
N LEU A 5 3.37 -4.25 8.92
CA LEU A 5 3.80 -3.25 7.92
C LEU A 5 4.23 -1.95 8.61
N TYR A 6 3.61 -1.64 9.75
CA TYR A 6 3.93 -0.49 10.58
C TYR A 6 5.24 -0.69 11.33
N VAL A 7 6.08 0.34 11.35
CA VAL A 7 7.32 0.37 12.11
C VAL A 7 7.11 1.33 13.29
N PRO A 8 7.04 0.85 14.54
CA PRO A 8 6.82 1.72 15.68
C PRO A 8 8.05 2.62 15.89
N GLN A 9 7.92 3.90 15.52
CA GLN A 9 8.94 4.93 15.72
C GLN A 9 8.30 6.28 16.06
N THR A 10 9.09 7.18 16.64
CA THR A 10 8.66 8.52 17.06
C THR A 10 9.21 9.61 16.12
N SER A 11 9.08 9.45 14.81
CA SER A 11 9.50 10.50 13.86
C SER A 11 8.40 11.53 13.58
N TRP A 12 8.73 12.67 12.96
CA TRP A 12 7.74 13.70 12.65
C TRP A 12 6.59 13.16 11.81
N ALA A 13 6.90 12.27 10.85
CA ALA A 13 5.91 11.73 9.93
C ALA A 13 4.95 10.81 10.67
N HIS A 14 5.38 10.10 11.70
CA HIS A 14 4.49 9.27 12.51
C HIS A 14 3.41 10.09 13.25
N ARG A 15 3.67 11.39 13.50
CA ARG A 15 2.75 12.30 14.20
C ARG A 15 1.77 13.04 13.28
N VAL A 16 1.98 13.00 11.97
CA VAL A 16 1.09 13.64 10.98
C VAL A 16 -0.19 12.83 10.85
N ASP A 17 -1.33 13.51 10.68
CA ASP A 17 -2.64 12.87 10.52
C ASP A 17 -2.61 11.87 9.34
N PRO A 18 -3.11 10.63 9.53
CA PRO A 18 -3.19 9.63 8.47
C PRO A 18 -3.88 10.10 7.18
N ARG A 19 -4.85 11.02 7.28
CA ARG A 19 -5.56 11.59 6.12
C ARG A 19 -4.64 12.41 5.24
N VAL A 20 -3.73 13.19 5.82
CA VAL A 20 -2.75 14.00 5.07
C VAL A 20 -1.75 13.10 4.36
N LYS A 21 -1.35 11.98 4.98
CA LYS A 21 -0.47 10.99 4.34
C LYS A 21 -1.16 10.27 3.18
N LEU A 22 -2.46 9.98 3.30
CA LEU A 22 -3.24 9.42 2.19
C LEU A 22 -3.33 10.42 1.03
N LEU A 23 -3.55 11.70 1.34
CA LEU A 23 -3.53 12.79 0.36
C LEU A 23 -2.15 12.92 -0.30
N PHE A 24 -1.05 12.76 0.44
CA PHE A 24 0.31 12.72 -0.10
C PHE A 24 0.48 11.61 -1.15
N VAL A 25 0.02 10.39 -0.87
CA VAL A 25 0.08 9.27 -1.82
C VAL A 25 -0.78 9.59 -3.06
N GLY A 26 -2.01 10.07 -2.87
CA GLY A 26 -2.90 10.42 -3.97
C GLY A 26 -2.32 11.50 -4.89
N ILE A 27 -1.77 12.57 -4.31
CA ILE A 27 -1.11 13.64 -5.07
C ILE A 27 0.14 13.14 -5.78
N THR A 28 0.93 12.27 -5.15
CA THR A 28 2.10 11.65 -5.80
C THR A 28 1.68 10.84 -7.03
N ILE A 29 0.59 10.08 -6.96
CA ILE A 29 0.03 9.34 -8.10
C ILE A 29 -0.40 10.30 -9.22
N VAL A 30 -1.14 11.36 -8.89
CA VAL A 30 -1.60 12.34 -9.89
C VAL A 30 -0.41 13.03 -10.56
N ILE A 31 0.53 13.55 -9.79
CA ILE A 31 1.70 14.29 -10.31
C ILE A 31 2.56 13.38 -11.19
N THR A 32 2.87 12.17 -10.73
CA THR A 32 3.70 11.24 -11.52
C THR A 32 2.98 10.74 -12.78
N THR A 33 1.65 10.85 -12.87
CA THR A 33 0.88 10.51 -14.07
C THR A 33 0.82 11.67 -15.06
N LEU A 34 0.83 12.92 -14.58
CA LEU A 34 0.77 14.12 -15.43
C LEU A 34 2.04 14.33 -16.27
N PHE A 35 3.19 13.85 -15.79
CA PHE A 35 4.48 14.02 -16.45
C PHE A 35 5.00 12.72 -17.07
N SER A 36 5.72 12.86 -18.19
CA SER A 36 6.35 11.75 -18.91
C SER A 36 7.86 11.90 -19.06
N ASN A 37 8.46 12.87 -18.36
CA ASN A 37 9.89 13.17 -18.41
C ASN A 37 10.70 12.32 -17.41
N LEU A 38 11.82 11.77 -17.87
CA LEU A 38 12.67 10.90 -17.04
C LEU A 38 13.33 11.65 -15.88
N LEU A 39 13.85 12.86 -16.12
CA LEU A 39 14.51 13.65 -15.07
C LEU A 39 13.51 14.02 -13.98
N PHE A 40 12.29 14.37 -14.35
CA PHE A 40 11.23 14.64 -13.38
C PHE A 40 10.90 13.41 -12.51
N MET A 41 10.80 12.21 -13.11
CA MET A 41 10.56 10.98 -12.33
C MET A 41 11.73 10.64 -11.41
N LEU A 42 12.97 10.80 -11.87
CA LEU A 42 14.14 10.57 -11.03
C LEU A 42 14.21 11.59 -9.88
N ALA A 43 13.87 12.84 -10.12
CA ALA A 43 13.77 13.86 -9.08
C ALA A 43 12.67 13.54 -8.06
N ALA A 44 11.49 13.09 -8.53
CA ALA A 44 10.40 12.67 -7.66
C ALA A 44 10.78 11.44 -6.83
N LEU A 45 11.43 10.44 -7.44
CA LEU A 45 11.94 9.26 -6.76
C LEU A 45 12.98 9.64 -5.69
N ALA A 46 13.91 10.53 -6.02
CA ALA A 46 14.92 11.04 -5.09
C ALA A 46 14.29 11.80 -3.92
N PHE A 47 13.26 12.61 -4.19
CA PHE A 47 12.49 13.30 -3.14
C PHE A 47 11.82 12.33 -2.16
N VAL A 48 11.19 11.26 -2.66
CA VAL A 48 10.59 10.23 -1.79
C VAL A 48 11.66 9.50 -0.98
N HIS A 49 12.81 9.19 -1.58
CA HIS A 49 13.94 8.58 -0.87
C HIS A 49 14.50 9.49 0.23
N LEU A 50 14.61 10.79 -0.04
CA LEU A 50 15.01 11.80 0.95
C LEU A 50 14.01 11.87 2.09
N LEU A 51 12.70 11.86 1.79
CA LEU A 51 11.65 11.85 2.79
C LEU A 51 11.74 10.60 3.67
N MET A 52 11.92 9.42 3.08
CA MET A 52 12.15 8.19 3.84
C MET A 52 13.39 8.25 4.74
N ALA A 53 14.48 8.86 4.26
CA ALA A 53 15.72 9.01 5.02
C ALA A 53 15.52 9.95 6.20
N ALA A 54 14.77 11.04 5.99
CA ALA A 54 14.47 12.01 7.03
C ALA A 54 13.46 11.48 8.08
N VAL A 55 12.57 10.57 7.67
CA VAL A 55 11.71 9.78 8.57
C VAL A 55 12.50 8.73 9.36
N ARG A 56 13.74 8.41 8.95
CA ARG A 56 14.65 7.42 9.55
C ARG A 56 14.09 5.98 9.50
N LEU A 57 13.46 5.63 8.37
CA LEU A 57 12.98 4.27 8.15
C LEU A 57 14.15 3.26 8.11
N PRO A 58 13.96 2.05 8.66
CA PRO A 58 15.02 1.04 8.68
C PRO A 58 15.39 0.61 7.25
N ARG A 59 16.69 0.38 7.02
CA ARG A 59 17.23 -0.02 5.70
C ARG A 59 16.59 -1.30 5.16
N GLU A 60 16.11 -2.18 6.04
CA GLU A 60 15.37 -3.38 5.69
C GLU A 60 14.13 -3.09 4.85
N ARG A 61 13.41 -1.98 5.13
CA ARG A 61 12.24 -1.58 4.35
C ARG A 61 12.62 -1.11 2.95
N TYR A 62 13.72 -0.36 2.83
CA TYR A 62 14.25 0.04 1.53
C TYR A 62 14.57 -1.19 0.68
N LEU A 63 15.32 -2.13 1.25
CA LEU A 63 15.72 -3.35 0.54
C LEU A 63 14.52 -4.24 0.22
N TRP A 64 13.51 -4.29 1.08
CA TRP A 64 12.30 -5.06 0.83
C TRP A 64 11.53 -4.51 -0.38
N VAL A 65 11.31 -3.19 -0.47
CA VAL A 65 10.62 -2.57 -1.61
C VAL A 65 11.43 -2.76 -2.90
N TRP A 66 12.74 -2.49 -2.87
CA TRP A 66 13.60 -2.69 -4.04
C TRP A 66 13.66 -4.15 -4.50
N ARG A 67 13.67 -5.11 -3.58
CA ARG A 67 13.60 -6.54 -3.93
C ARG A 67 12.26 -6.93 -4.54
N ALA A 68 11.16 -6.36 -4.04
CA ALA A 68 9.84 -6.59 -4.59
C ALA A 68 9.67 -5.96 -5.98
N MET A 69 10.23 -4.77 -6.21
CA MET A 69 10.19 -4.08 -7.51
C MET A 69 11.26 -4.55 -8.49
N GLY A 70 12.33 -5.19 -8.03
CA GLY A 70 13.45 -5.65 -8.87
C GLY A 70 13.04 -6.41 -10.14
N PRO A 71 12.16 -7.42 -10.07
CA PRO A 71 11.66 -8.11 -11.28
C PRO A 71 10.92 -7.17 -12.24
N ILE A 72 10.12 -6.24 -11.72
CA ILE A 72 9.34 -5.26 -12.49
C ILE A 72 10.29 -4.27 -13.19
N ASN A 73 11.31 -3.82 -12.47
CA ASN A 73 12.27 -2.82 -12.94
C ASN A 73 13.15 -3.34 -14.08
N LEU A 74 13.39 -4.65 -14.11
CA LEU A 74 14.03 -5.32 -15.24
C LEU A 74 13.05 -5.61 -16.38
N MET A 75 11.86 -6.12 -16.05
CA MET A 75 10.91 -6.62 -17.04
C MET A 75 10.27 -5.50 -17.87
N ILE A 76 9.84 -4.40 -17.25
CA ILE A 76 9.08 -3.35 -17.94
C ILE A 76 9.88 -2.67 -19.05
N PRO A 77 11.12 -2.18 -18.84
CA PRO A 77 11.87 -1.51 -19.90
C PRO A 77 12.16 -2.45 -21.07
N LEU A 78 12.40 -3.73 -20.76
CA LEU A 78 12.61 -4.78 -21.76
C LEU A 78 11.35 -5.03 -22.59
N LEU A 79 10.19 -5.20 -21.94
CA LEU A 79 8.91 -5.38 -22.64
C LEU A 79 8.56 -4.14 -23.47
N TRP A 80 8.80 -2.94 -22.97
CA TRP A 80 8.53 -1.71 -23.70
C TRP A 80 9.33 -1.63 -25.00
N MET A 81 10.59 -2.09 -24.95
CA MET A 81 11.47 -2.17 -26.10
C MET A 81 10.97 -3.16 -27.17
N PHE A 82 10.33 -4.26 -26.77
CA PHE A 82 9.81 -5.27 -27.69
C PHE A 82 8.43 -4.93 -28.26
N PHE A 83 7.52 -4.38 -27.45
CA PHE A 83 6.11 -4.18 -27.82
C PHE A 83 5.79 -2.78 -28.34
N TYR A 84 6.60 -1.76 -28.01
CA TYR A 84 6.36 -0.36 -28.38
C TYR A 84 7.59 0.30 -29.04
N PRO A 85 8.06 -0.19 -30.20
CA PRO A 85 9.13 0.47 -30.93
C PRO A 85 8.64 1.82 -31.47
N GLU A 86 9.10 2.92 -30.88
CA GLU A 86 8.81 4.28 -31.32
C GLU A 86 10.10 5.06 -31.60
N GLY A 87 10.26 5.58 -32.82
CA GLY A 87 11.39 6.44 -33.22
C GLY A 87 12.24 5.84 -34.36
N THR A 88 13.38 6.48 -34.65
CA THR A 88 14.35 5.99 -35.62
C THR A 88 14.99 4.71 -35.10
N THR A 89 14.83 3.61 -35.83
CA THR A 89 15.31 2.29 -35.43
C THR A 89 16.84 2.29 -35.41
N ALA A 90 17.43 1.97 -34.26
CA ALA A 90 18.89 1.91 -34.12
C ALA A 90 19.43 0.55 -34.60
N LEU A 91 18.68 -0.52 -34.35
CA LEU A 91 19.01 -1.89 -34.77
C LEU A 91 17.74 -2.64 -35.16
N HIS A 92 17.70 -3.18 -36.39
CA HIS A 92 16.69 -4.14 -36.82
C HIS A 92 17.22 -5.56 -36.60
N VAL A 93 16.59 -6.31 -35.70
CA VAL A 93 16.80 -7.75 -35.58
C VAL A 93 15.49 -8.44 -35.95
N TRP A 94 15.41 -8.85 -37.22
CA TRP A 94 14.29 -9.58 -37.82
C TRP A 94 12.91 -8.89 -37.71
N ARG A 95 12.14 -9.11 -36.63
CA ARG A 95 10.83 -8.48 -36.35
C ARG A 95 10.90 -7.42 -35.24
N PHE A 96 12.02 -7.31 -34.55
CA PHE A 96 12.20 -6.43 -33.40
C PHE A 96 13.04 -5.22 -33.80
N SER A 97 12.55 -4.04 -33.44
CA SER A 97 13.23 -2.77 -33.69
C SER A 97 13.67 -2.20 -32.35
N LEU A 98 14.97 -2.31 -32.03
CA LEU A 98 15.49 -1.67 -30.81
C LEU A 98 15.47 -0.17 -31.03
N THR A 99 14.68 0.54 -30.23
CA THR A 99 14.67 2.00 -30.24
C THR A 99 15.08 2.56 -28.88
N PRO A 100 16.15 3.39 -28.79
CA PRO A 100 16.59 3.98 -27.53
C PRO A 100 15.49 4.76 -26.79
N LEU A 101 14.58 5.39 -27.55
CA LEU A 101 13.43 6.12 -27.00
C LEU A 101 12.42 5.20 -26.30
N ALA A 102 12.19 4.00 -26.82
CA ALA A 102 11.30 3.01 -26.22
C ALA A 102 11.83 2.53 -24.86
N PHE A 103 13.15 2.33 -24.76
CA PHE A 103 13.81 2.00 -23.50
C PHE A 103 13.66 3.12 -22.46
N VAL A 104 13.90 4.39 -22.86
CA VAL A 104 13.74 5.55 -21.97
C VAL A 104 12.30 5.67 -21.47
N ARG A 105 11.28 5.45 -22.32
CA ARG A 105 9.89 5.44 -21.86
C ARG A 105 9.59 4.32 -20.88
N GLY A 106 10.13 3.13 -21.13
CA GLY A 106 10.07 2.02 -20.17
C GLY A 106 10.68 2.40 -18.81
N MET A 107 11.83 3.08 -18.82
CA MET A 107 12.46 3.61 -17.60
C MET A 107 11.61 4.67 -16.89
N VAL A 108 10.92 5.55 -17.63
CA VAL A 108 9.98 6.52 -17.04
C VAL A 108 8.83 5.80 -16.31
N VAL A 109 8.27 4.73 -16.91
CA VAL A 109 7.20 3.94 -16.30
C VAL A 109 7.70 3.22 -15.05
N VAL A 110 8.88 2.62 -15.10
CA VAL A 110 9.50 1.99 -13.91
C VAL A 110 9.71 3.01 -12.80
N ALA A 111 10.34 4.15 -13.10
CA ALA A 111 10.59 5.19 -12.10
C ALA A 111 9.30 5.75 -11.50
N ARG A 112 8.21 5.84 -12.28
CA ARG A 112 6.87 6.17 -11.78
C ARG A 112 6.35 5.13 -10.80
N LEU A 113 6.39 3.85 -11.17
CA LEU A 113 5.93 2.76 -10.31
C LEU A 113 6.74 2.68 -9.01
N ASP A 114 8.07 2.82 -9.10
CA ASP A 114 8.95 2.89 -7.94
C ASP A 114 8.56 4.07 -7.03
N THR A 115 8.37 5.26 -7.59
CA THR A 115 8.00 6.46 -6.82
C THR A 115 6.69 6.25 -6.05
N ILE A 116 5.67 5.67 -6.70
CA ILE A 116 4.39 5.34 -6.07
C ILE A 116 4.58 4.25 -5.01
N ALA A 117 5.34 3.20 -5.30
CA ALA A 117 5.61 2.10 -4.37
C ALA A 117 6.30 2.60 -3.10
N PHE A 118 7.31 3.46 -3.22
CA PHE A 118 8.00 4.06 -2.07
C PHE A 118 7.12 5.05 -1.30
N ALA A 119 6.29 5.84 -1.98
CA ALA A 119 5.32 6.73 -1.30
C ALA A 119 4.31 5.92 -0.48
N CYS A 120 3.79 4.82 -1.03
CA CYS A 120 2.93 3.87 -0.31
C CYS A 120 3.68 3.20 0.85
N ALA A 121 4.94 2.82 0.66
CA ALA A 121 5.75 2.23 1.72
C ALA A 121 5.96 3.18 2.90
N VAL A 122 6.18 4.47 2.66
CA VAL A 122 6.22 5.51 3.70
C VAL A 122 4.89 5.55 4.47
N TRP A 123 3.77 5.62 3.75
CA TRP A 123 2.46 5.72 4.38
C TRP A 123 2.15 4.51 5.26
N LEU A 124 2.33 3.30 4.74
CA LEU A 124 2.07 2.04 5.46
C LEU A 124 3.05 1.81 6.62
N SER A 125 4.30 2.25 6.49
CA SER A 125 5.31 2.10 7.54
C SER A 125 5.11 3.09 8.68
N THR A 126 4.54 4.27 8.40
CA THR A 126 4.39 5.36 9.39
C THR A 126 2.98 5.48 9.98
N THR A 127 2.04 4.63 9.56
CA THR A 127 0.63 4.72 9.97
C THR A 127 0.12 3.37 10.46
N GLU A 128 -0.44 3.36 11.67
CA GLU A 128 -1.04 2.15 12.21
C GLU A 128 -2.29 1.73 11.41
N PRO A 129 -2.52 0.42 11.19
CA PRO A 129 -3.68 -0.07 10.44
C PRO A 129 -5.03 0.44 10.97
N ARG A 130 -5.16 0.58 12.29
CA ARG A 130 -6.38 1.13 12.92
C ARG A 130 -6.58 2.61 12.57
N ALA A 131 -5.49 3.38 12.53
CA ALA A 131 -5.52 4.79 12.17
C ALA A 131 -5.84 4.99 10.67
N ILE A 132 -5.44 4.05 9.81
CA ILE A 132 -5.87 4.01 8.40
C ILE A 132 -7.39 3.85 8.32
N VAL A 133 -7.97 2.85 9.00
CA VAL A 133 -9.43 2.65 9.01
C VAL A 133 -10.16 3.89 9.54
N GLN A 134 -9.67 4.48 10.63
CA GLN A 134 -10.26 5.69 11.19
C GLN A 134 -10.24 6.88 10.23
N SER A 135 -9.15 7.03 9.47
CA SER A 135 -9.04 8.07 8.44
C SER A 135 -10.09 7.90 7.35
N LEU A 136 -10.38 6.65 6.94
CA LEU A 136 -11.40 6.34 5.95
C LEU A 136 -12.82 6.63 6.46
N VAL A 137 -13.11 6.31 7.73
CA VAL A 137 -14.39 6.68 8.36
C VAL A 137 -14.60 8.19 8.34
N LYS A 138 -13.56 8.96 8.68
CA LYS A 138 -13.62 10.43 8.65
C LYS A 138 -13.70 11.01 7.24
N LEU A 139 -13.33 10.24 6.21
CA LEU A 139 -13.48 10.61 4.80
C LEU A 139 -14.86 10.28 4.21
N GLY A 140 -15.76 9.68 5.00
CA GLY A 140 -17.15 9.44 4.61
C GLY A 140 -17.60 7.99 4.63
N ILE A 141 -16.72 7.03 4.95
CA ILE A 141 -17.15 5.64 5.17
C ILE A 141 -18.04 5.58 6.42
N PRO A 142 -19.20 4.89 6.40
CA PRO A 142 -20.07 4.83 7.58
C PRO A 142 -19.35 4.18 8.76
N TYR A 143 -19.62 4.69 9.96
CA TYR A 143 -18.93 4.29 11.20
C TYR A 143 -18.94 2.77 11.44
N GLU A 144 -20.04 2.10 11.12
CA GLU A 144 -20.21 0.65 11.28
C GLU A 144 -19.17 -0.17 10.49
N TRP A 145 -18.87 0.25 9.25
CA TRP A 145 -17.81 -0.35 8.45
C TRP A 145 -16.44 -0.14 9.10
N GLY A 146 -16.19 1.05 9.65
CA GLY A 146 -14.98 1.35 10.40
C GLY A 146 -14.78 0.44 11.62
N VAL A 147 -15.85 0.19 12.37
CA VAL A 147 -15.86 -0.75 13.49
C VAL A 147 -15.57 -2.16 12.98
N MET A 148 -16.23 -2.60 11.91
CA MET A 148 -16.02 -3.92 11.31
C MET A 148 -14.57 -4.14 10.90
N PHE A 149 -13.97 -3.22 10.14
CA PHE A 149 -12.57 -3.33 9.72
C PHE A 149 -11.60 -3.30 10.92
N THR A 150 -11.84 -2.43 11.90
CA THR A 150 -10.99 -2.33 13.10
C THR A 150 -11.02 -3.62 13.91
N ILE A 151 -12.21 -4.21 14.08
CA ILE A 151 -12.39 -5.51 14.73
C ILE A 151 -11.66 -6.59 13.92
N GLY A 152 -11.90 -6.68 12.61
CA GLY A 152 -11.25 -7.66 11.73
C GLY A 152 -9.72 -7.63 11.85
N LEU A 153 -9.11 -6.44 11.75
CA LEU A 153 -7.67 -6.25 11.90
C LEU A 153 -7.15 -6.72 13.27
N ARG A 154 -7.92 -6.51 14.34
CA ARG A 154 -7.57 -6.98 15.69
C ARG A 154 -7.63 -8.51 15.81
N TYR A 155 -8.52 -9.17 15.09
CA TYR A 155 -8.69 -10.62 15.14
C TYR A 155 -7.70 -11.39 14.27
N ILE A 156 -7.01 -10.76 13.30
CA ILE A 156 -6.00 -11.43 12.46
C ILE A 156 -4.95 -12.20 13.28
N PRO A 157 -4.28 -11.60 14.30
CA PRO A 157 -3.31 -12.33 15.11
C PRO A 157 -3.95 -13.49 15.90
N THR A 158 -5.16 -13.29 16.42
CA THR A 158 -5.90 -14.31 17.17
C THR A 158 -6.27 -15.51 16.28
N PHE A 159 -6.74 -15.26 15.06
CA PHE A 159 -7.04 -16.32 14.10
C PHE A 159 -5.79 -17.05 13.64
N TYR A 160 -4.65 -16.36 13.53
CA TYR A 160 -3.38 -17.02 13.24
C TYR A 160 -2.97 -17.98 14.38
N SER A 161 -3.08 -17.55 15.65
CA SER A 161 -2.82 -18.46 16.79
C SER A 161 -3.80 -19.62 16.89
N LEU A 162 -5.07 -19.41 16.51
CA LEU A 162 -6.06 -20.48 16.45
C LEU A 162 -5.73 -21.46 15.32
N TYR A 163 -5.33 -20.96 14.16
CA TYR A 163 -4.88 -21.80 13.05
C TYR A 163 -3.72 -22.70 13.47
N THR A 164 -2.69 -22.15 14.12
CA THR A 164 -1.52 -22.93 14.56
C THR A 164 -1.93 -24.00 15.57
N ALA A 165 -2.71 -23.64 16.59
CA ALA A 165 -3.18 -24.59 17.60
C ALA A 165 -4.05 -25.72 17.01
N ILE A 166 -4.97 -25.39 16.10
CA ILE A 166 -5.81 -26.39 15.41
C ILE A 166 -4.95 -27.28 14.50
N SER A 167 -4.01 -26.69 13.76
CA SER A 167 -3.10 -27.43 12.89
C SER A 167 -2.27 -28.44 13.69
N GLU A 168 -1.67 -28.02 14.80
CA GLU A 168 -0.90 -28.88 15.71
C GLU A 168 -1.77 -30.00 16.33
N ALA A 169 -2.99 -29.66 16.76
CA ALA A 169 -3.92 -30.65 17.31
C ALA A 169 -4.35 -31.71 16.28
N GLN A 170 -4.53 -31.32 15.01
CA GLN A 170 -4.85 -32.27 13.95
C GLN A 170 -3.63 -33.10 13.56
N GLN A 171 -2.42 -32.52 13.57
CA GLN A 171 -1.18 -33.28 13.36
C GLN A 171 -0.98 -34.36 14.43
N ALA A 172 -1.32 -34.08 15.68
CA ALA A 172 -1.33 -35.08 16.75
C ALA A 172 -2.34 -36.22 16.50
N ARG A 173 -3.36 -36.00 15.67
CA ARG A 173 -4.34 -37.01 15.22
C ARG A 173 -3.94 -37.68 13.90
N ALA A 174 -2.64 -37.68 13.59
CA ALA A 174 -2.05 -38.25 12.38
C ALA A 174 -2.49 -37.58 11.06
N LEU A 175 -3.00 -36.35 11.10
CA LEU A 175 -3.19 -35.55 9.89
C LEU A 175 -1.85 -34.98 9.43
N ASP A 176 -1.41 -35.31 8.23
CA ASP A 176 -0.20 -34.75 7.63
C ASP A 176 -0.54 -33.77 6.50
N PRO A 177 -0.58 -32.44 6.78
CA PRO A 177 -0.90 -31.43 5.79
C PRO A 177 0.26 -31.06 4.84
N ASP A 178 1.49 -31.51 5.13
CA ASP A 178 2.69 -31.05 4.45
C ASP A 178 3.30 -32.05 3.49
N HIS A 179 2.97 -33.34 3.62
CA HIS A 179 3.47 -34.38 2.73
C HIS A 179 2.45 -34.84 1.66
N GLY A 180 2.97 -35.23 0.50
CA GLY A 180 2.21 -35.81 -0.60
C GLY A 180 1.84 -34.85 -1.74
N PRO A 181 1.10 -35.33 -2.75
CA PRO A 181 0.71 -34.54 -3.91
C PRO A 181 -0.22 -33.38 -3.51
N ILE A 182 -0.22 -32.31 -4.30
CA ILE A 182 -0.97 -31.05 -4.03
C ILE A 182 -2.42 -31.33 -3.62
N LEU A 183 -3.11 -32.25 -4.32
CA LEU A 183 -4.50 -32.60 -4.03
C LEU A 183 -4.68 -33.22 -2.63
N ARG A 184 -3.74 -34.07 -2.19
CA ARG A 184 -3.76 -34.67 -0.85
C ARG A 184 -3.52 -33.60 0.22
N ARG A 185 -2.58 -32.69 -0.01
CA ARG A 185 -2.31 -31.55 0.89
C ARG A 185 -3.51 -30.62 1.04
N LEU A 186 -4.21 -30.34 -0.06
CA LEU A 186 -5.44 -29.54 -0.04
C LEU A 186 -6.55 -30.23 0.76
N ARG A 187 -6.79 -31.53 0.51
CA ARG A 187 -7.78 -32.31 1.27
C ARG A 187 -7.43 -32.38 2.76
N ALA A 188 -6.15 -32.54 3.09
CA ALA A 188 -5.68 -32.54 4.47
C ALA A 188 -5.93 -31.21 5.20
N ARG A 189 -6.08 -30.08 4.49
CA ARG A 189 -6.39 -28.79 5.14
C ARG A 189 -7.89 -28.61 5.43
N ILE A 190 -8.77 -29.42 4.85
CA ILE A 190 -10.22 -29.30 5.05
C ILE A 190 -10.61 -29.40 6.54
N PRO A 191 -10.14 -30.38 7.34
CA PRO A 191 -10.48 -30.48 8.77
C PRO A 191 -10.02 -29.26 9.60
N ILE A 192 -8.90 -28.65 9.22
CA ILE A 192 -8.38 -27.44 9.87
C ILE A 192 -9.31 -26.25 9.54
N LEU A 193 -9.67 -26.10 8.27
CA LEU A 193 -10.56 -25.02 7.82
C LEU A 193 -11.96 -25.14 8.42
N THR A 194 -12.54 -26.35 8.49
CA THR A 194 -13.86 -26.56 9.11
C THR A 194 -13.84 -26.19 10.59
N ALA A 195 -12.83 -26.64 11.35
CA ALA A 195 -12.66 -26.28 12.75
C ALA A 195 -12.48 -24.76 12.94
N MET A 196 -11.71 -24.10 12.08
CA MET A 196 -11.55 -22.65 12.09
C MET A 196 -12.85 -21.91 11.81
N ILE A 197 -13.64 -22.34 10.81
CA ILE A 197 -14.92 -21.71 10.46
C ILE A 197 -15.90 -21.84 11.63
N ILE A 198 -16.03 -23.02 12.24
CA ILE A 198 -16.90 -23.23 13.42
C ILE A 198 -16.46 -22.29 14.56
N THR A 199 -15.16 -22.18 14.81
CA THR A 199 -14.61 -21.29 15.85
C THR A 199 -14.88 -19.81 15.52
N ALA A 200 -14.77 -19.43 14.25
CA ALA A 200 -15.05 -18.07 13.78
C ALA A 200 -16.53 -17.71 13.94
N LEU A 201 -17.45 -18.63 13.63
CA LEU A 201 -18.89 -18.45 13.81
C LEU A 201 -19.25 -18.23 15.28
N HIS A 202 -18.79 -19.10 16.18
CA HIS A 202 -19.00 -18.90 17.62
C HIS A 202 -18.39 -17.59 18.13
N THR A 203 -17.24 -17.19 17.59
CA THR A 203 -16.60 -15.92 17.95
C THR A 203 -17.44 -14.73 17.48
N ALA A 204 -18.00 -14.80 16.27
CA ALA A 204 -18.87 -13.78 15.72
C ALA A 204 -20.17 -13.64 16.54
N GLU A 205 -20.81 -14.75 16.90
CA GLU A 205 -22.02 -14.76 17.75
C GLU A 205 -21.75 -14.13 19.12
N ARG A 206 -20.67 -14.54 19.80
CA ARG A 206 -20.26 -13.96 21.09
C ARG A 206 -19.95 -12.48 20.97
N LEU A 207 -19.28 -12.08 19.91
CA LEU A 207 -18.96 -10.68 19.64
C LEU A 207 -20.24 -9.86 19.38
N ALA A 208 -21.19 -10.39 18.62
CA ALA A 208 -22.48 -9.74 18.37
C ALA A 208 -23.25 -9.51 19.69
N LEU A 209 -23.43 -10.55 20.51
CA LEU A 209 -24.07 -10.44 21.83
C LEU A 209 -23.34 -9.44 22.75
N THR A 210 -22.01 -9.40 22.70
CA THR A 210 -21.19 -8.44 23.47
C THR A 210 -21.37 -7.00 22.97
N LEU A 211 -21.52 -6.80 21.66
CA LEU A 211 -21.75 -5.49 21.07
C LEU A 211 -23.18 -5.01 21.37
N GLU A 212 -24.18 -5.88 21.26
CA GLU A 212 -25.59 -5.59 21.57
C GLU A 212 -25.79 -5.25 23.04
N SER A 213 -25.18 -6.00 23.97
CA SER A 213 -25.21 -5.67 25.40
C SER A 213 -24.55 -4.32 25.74
N ARG A 214 -23.66 -3.81 24.87
CA ARG A 214 -23.09 -2.46 24.93
C ARG A 214 -23.86 -1.45 24.07
N ALA A 215 -25.09 -1.79 23.72
CA ALA A 215 -26.02 -1.02 22.90
C ALA A 215 -25.47 -0.64 21.51
N MET A 216 -24.46 -1.32 20.96
CA MET A 216 -23.98 -1.05 19.58
C MET A 216 -25.09 -1.36 18.57
N GLY A 217 -25.37 -0.42 17.67
CA GLY A 217 -26.50 -0.52 16.74
C GLY A 217 -27.79 0.19 17.19
N ALA A 218 -27.81 0.80 18.40
CA ALA A 218 -28.93 1.63 18.82
C ALA A 218 -29.13 2.85 17.88
N ALA A 219 -30.33 2.97 17.32
CA ALA A 219 -30.71 4.05 16.41
C ALA A 219 -30.80 5.40 17.15
N GLY A 220 -30.45 6.50 16.46
CA GLY A 220 -30.59 7.86 16.99
C GLY A 220 -29.51 8.30 17.98
N VAL A 221 -28.46 7.50 18.20
CA VAL A 221 -27.36 7.85 19.11
C VAL A 221 -26.11 8.27 18.33
N SER A 222 -25.69 9.53 18.51
CA SER A 222 -24.39 10.01 18.02
C SER A 222 -23.24 9.41 18.85
N ARG A 223 -22.40 8.57 18.23
CA ARG A 223 -21.26 7.93 18.90
C ARG A 223 -20.07 8.88 19.01
N THR A 224 -19.37 8.81 20.14
CA THR A 224 -18.11 9.52 20.37
C THR A 224 -16.91 8.60 20.17
N CYS A 225 -15.79 9.13 19.67
CA CYS A 225 -14.54 8.39 19.52
C CYS A 225 -13.59 8.71 20.69
N TRP A 226 -13.14 7.70 21.42
CA TRP A 226 -12.18 7.87 22.52
C TRP A 226 -10.79 8.31 22.02
N HIS A 227 -10.26 7.63 21.00
CA HIS A 227 -9.07 8.08 20.28
C HIS A 227 -9.56 8.76 19.01
N ASP A 228 -9.76 10.08 19.00
CA ASP A 228 -10.14 10.79 17.78
C ASP A 228 -8.94 11.42 17.07
N LEU A 229 -8.98 11.44 15.75
CA LEU A 229 -7.97 12.08 14.91
C LEU A 229 -8.18 13.59 14.92
N HIS A 230 -7.23 14.31 15.52
CA HIS A 230 -7.25 15.77 15.62
C HIS A 230 -6.35 16.38 14.56
N PHE A 231 -6.91 17.26 13.74
CA PHE A 231 -6.16 17.96 12.71
C PHE A 231 -5.29 19.04 13.35
N SER A 232 -3.97 18.85 13.35
CA SER A 232 -3.03 19.80 13.93
C SER A 232 -2.71 20.94 12.95
N ARG A 233 -2.17 22.06 13.46
CA ARG A 233 -1.65 23.16 12.62
C ARG A 233 -0.57 22.69 11.64
N ARG A 234 0.19 21.67 12.03
CA ARG A 234 1.20 21.03 11.15
C ARG A 234 0.54 20.35 9.98
N ASP A 235 -0.58 19.66 10.21
CA ASP A 235 -1.33 18.95 9.16
C ASP A 235 -1.92 19.92 8.14
N VAL A 236 -2.38 21.09 8.59
CA VAL A 236 -2.83 22.19 7.70
C VAL A 236 -1.67 22.71 6.84
N LEU A 237 -0.49 22.92 7.43
CA LEU A 237 0.67 23.39 6.67
C LEU A 237 1.12 22.34 5.64
N PHE A 238 1.16 21.08 6.02
CA PHE A 238 1.52 19.97 5.12
C PHE A 238 0.49 19.78 4.00
N SER A 239 -0.81 19.80 4.31
CA SER A 239 -1.86 19.67 3.29
C SER A 239 -1.88 20.87 2.35
N GLY A 240 -1.71 22.09 2.86
CA GLY A 240 -1.57 23.31 2.06
C GLY A 240 -0.36 23.24 1.11
N GLY A 241 0.80 22.84 1.62
CA GLY A 241 2.01 22.65 0.81
C GLY A 241 1.83 21.59 -0.29
N LEU A 242 1.11 20.50 0.01
CA LEU A 242 0.76 19.44 -0.94
C LEU A 242 -0.17 19.92 -2.05
N VAL A 243 -1.20 20.69 -1.72
CA VAL A 243 -2.13 21.27 -2.69
C VAL A 243 -1.43 22.31 -3.56
N LEU A 244 -0.56 23.14 -2.97
CA LEU A 244 0.27 24.09 -3.73
C LEU A 244 1.21 23.39 -4.70
N LEU A 245 1.84 22.29 -4.26
CA LEU A 245 2.70 21.46 -5.11
C LEU A 245 1.91 20.85 -6.29
N LEU A 246 0.69 20.37 -6.05
CA LEU A 246 -0.21 19.91 -7.11
C LEU A 246 -0.60 21.03 -8.07
N GLY A 247 -0.95 22.21 -7.55
CA GLY A 247 -1.26 23.40 -8.35
C GLY A 247 -0.09 23.82 -9.23
N ALA A 248 1.11 23.89 -8.67
CA ALA A 248 2.34 24.17 -9.40
C ALA A 248 2.58 23.13 -10.51
N ALA A 249 2.46 21.84 -10.20
CA ALA A 249 2.56 20.76 -11.19
C ALA A 249 1.55 20.91 -12.33
N LEU A 250 0.29 21.24 -12.02
CA LEU A 250 -0.74 21.49 -13.02
C LEU A 250 -0.41 22.71 -13.90
N THR A 251 0.03 23.82 -13.31
CA THR A 251 0.42 25.01 -14.08
C THR A 251 1.61 24.73 -15.01
N LEU A 252 2.61 23.98 -14.55
CA LEU A 252 3.75 23.56 -15.36
C LEU A 252 3.30 22.65 -16.52
N ARG A 253 2.33 21.77 -16.28
CA ARG A 253 1.74 20.90 -17.30
C ARG A 253 0.98 21.71 -18.36
N VAL A 254 0.17 22.68 -17.95
CA VAL A 254 -0.56 23.58 -18.87
C VAL A 254 0.41 24.45 -19.67
N ALA A 255 1.51 24.89 -19.06
CA ALA A 255 2.57 25.64 -19.73
C ALA A 255 3.41 24.79 -20.71
N GLY A 256 3.13 23.49 -20.86
CA GLY A 256 3.82 22.61 -21.82
C GLY A 256 5.22 22.16 -21.39
N LEU A 257 5.65 22.47 -20.16
CA LEU A 257 6.92 21.99 -19.62
C LEU A 257 6.82 20.48 -19.28
N PHE A 258 7.88 19.72 -19.59
CA PHE A 258 8.04 18.28 -19.27
C PHE A 258 7.06 17.30 -19.94
N VAL A 259 6.47 17.67 -21.08
CA VAL A 259 5.61 16.76 -21.86
C VAL A 259 6.42 15.63 -22.52
N HIS A 260 7.65 15.94 -22.95
CA HIS A 260 8.50 14.99 -23.67
C HIS A 260 9.43 14.21 -22.73
N PRO A 261 9.71 12.92 -23.06
CA PRO A 261 10.49 12.03 -22.19
C PRO A 261 11.97 12.41 -22.04
N LEU A 262 12.53 13.15 -23.01
CA LEU A 262 13.96 13.47 -23.07
C LEU A 262 14.28 14.98 -23.14
N TYR A 263 13.31 15.83 -23.51
CA TYR A 263 13.54 17.26 -23.69
C TYR A 263 13.04 18.05 -22.48
N LEU A 264 13.92 18.91 -21.95
CA LEU A 264 13.54 20.15 -21.29
C LEU A 264 13.27 21.17 -22.42
N PRO A 265 12.18 21.97 -22.36
CA PRO A 265 11.99 23.02 -23.35
C PRO A 265 13.14 24.02 -23.36
#